data_AF-A0A0Q5UVE8-F1
#
_entry.id   AF-A0A0Q5UVE8-F1
#
_cell.length_a   1.000
_cell.length_b   1.000
_cell.length_c   1.000
_cell.angle_alpha   90.00
_cell.angle_beta   90.00
_cell.angle_gamma   90.00
#
_symmetry.space_group_name_H-M   'P 1'
#
loop_
_entity.id
_entity.type
_entity.pdbx_description
1 polymer ?
#
loop_
_entity_poly.entity_id
_entity_poly.type
_entity_poly.pdbx_seq_one_letter_code
_entity_poly.pdbx_strand_id
1 'polypeptide(L)'
;MRNLICAIFLIFLSSSCKVAQVSDNNMIGTYVAIGKDYNYRLSLNADKTFDLKFTALDAKSGCEGKWDLKDSDLLVLSCNEPNDMVETLRSGYMSQRIQEVKIKSRDKLIYNNSVTLKRIP
;
A
#
# COMPACT_ATOMS: atom_id res chain seq x y z
N MET A 1 6.73 16.26 52.51
CA MET A 1 6.18 14.98 52.04
C MET A 1 5.01 15.10 51.04
N ARG A 2 4.34 16.26 50.91
CA ARG A 2 3.25 16.46 49.92
C ARG A 2 3.74 16.59 48.46
N ASN A 3 4.95 17.14 48.26
CA ASN A 3 5.52 17.37 46.93
C ASN A 3 6.15 16.11 46.30
N LEU A 4 6.40 15.05 47.09
CA LEU A 4 6.97 13.80 46.59
C LEU A 4 5.90 12.89 45.95
N ILE A 5 4.67 12.96 46.45
CA ILE A 5 3.53 12.16 45.97
C ILE A 5 3.09 12.63 44.57
N CYS A 6 3.15 13.94 44.30
CA CYS A 6 2.85 14.50 42.98
C CYS A 6 3.86 14.06 41.92
N ALA A 7 5.13 13.85 42.28
CA ALA A 7 6.17 13.43 41.34
C ALA A 7 5.97 11.98 40.86
N ILE A 8 5.45 11.10 41.72
CA ILE A 8 5.22 9.69 41.41
C ILE A 8 4.02 9.51 40.46
N PHE A 9 2.99 10.36 40.57
CA PHE A 9 1.80 10.30 39.72
C PHE A 9 2.05 10.76 38.27
N LEU A 10 3.06 11.62 38.06
CA LEU A 10 3.47 12.10 36.73
C LEU A 10 4.26 11.06 35.92
N ILE A 11 4.87 10.08 36.58
CA ILE A 11 5.70 9.05 35.93
C ILE A 11 4.84 7.92 35.33
N PHE A 12 3.60 7.73 35.79
CA PHE A 12 2.73 6.65 35.32
C PHE A 12 1.98 6.95 34.00
N LEU A 13 1.94 8.21 33.58
CA LEU A 13 1.22 8.65 32.37
C LEU A 13 2.07 8.59 31.08
N SER A 14 3.35 8.25 31.18
CA SER A 14 4.24 8.10 30.01
C SER A 14 4.28 6.67 29.45
N SER A 15 3.28 5.85 29.77
CA SER A 15 3.03 4.57 29.09
C SER A 15 2.65 4.85 27.64
N SER A 16 3.68 5.13 26.85
CA SER A 16 3.67 5.58 25.48
C SER A 16 2.89 4.58 24.63
N CYS A 17 1.91 5.10 23.90
CA CYS A 17 1.20 4.35 22.88
C CYS A 17 2.26 3.86 21.88
N LYS A 18 2.61 2.57 21.89
CA LYS A 18 3.49 1.98 20.88
C LYS A 18 2.75 2.07 19.55
N VAL A 19 3.02 3.12 18.76
CA VAL A 19 2.64 3.16 17.35
C VAL A 19 3.28 1.93 16.71
N ALA A 20 2.44 1.03 16.20
CA ALA A 20 2.91 -0.15 15.49
C ALA A 20 3.75 0.31 14.29
N GLN A 21 5.07 0.10 14.35
CA GLN A 21 5.94 0.40 13.23
C GLN A 21 5.54 -0.50 12.06
N VAL A 22 5.11 0.14 10.97
CA VAL A 22 4.88 -0.54 9.70
C VAL A 22 6.26 -0.92 9.16
N SER A 23 6.42 -2.21 8.81
CA SER A 23 7.64 -2.73 8.20
C SER A 23 7.28 -3.40 6.90
N ASP A 24 8.25 -3.55 6.00
CA ASP A 24 8.07 -4.21 4.71
C ASP A 24 7.36 -5.56 4.81
N ASN A 25 7.79 -6.40 5.75
CA ASN A 25 7.21 -7.72 5.97
C ASN A 25 5.73 -7.66 6.37
N ASN A 26 5.31 -6.57 7.02
CA ASN A 26 3.91 -6.37 7.40
C ASN A 26 3.03 -6.01 6.20
N MET A 27 3.61 -5.57 5.08
CA MET A 27 2.89 -5.12 3.90
C MET A 27 2.75 -6.19 2.81
N ILE A 28 3.62 -7.20 2.79
CA ILE A 28 3.52 -8.36 1.88
C ILE A 28 2.12 -8.97 1.90
N GLY A 29 1.53 -9.20 0.73
CA GLY A 29 0.22 -9.84 0.56
C GLY A 29 -0.61 -9.25 -0.58
N THR A 30 -1.86 -9.70 -0.69
CA THR A 30 -2.77 -9.25 -1.75
C THR A 30 -3.84 -8.32 -1.18
N TYR A 31 -4.09 -7.23 -1.88
CA TYR A 31 -5.10 -6.24 -1.56
C TYR A 31 -6.07 -6.07 -2.72
N VAL A 32 -7.36 -5.93 -2.42
CA VAL A 32 -8.42 -5.83 -3.42
C VAL A 32 -9.38 -4.68 -3.15
N ALA A 33 -9.93 -4.09 -4.21
CA ALA A 33 -11.12 -3.25 -4.15
C ALA A 33 -12.09 -3.71 -5.23
N ILE A 34 -13.28 -4.14 -4.81
CA ILE A 34 -14.33 -4.64 -5.71
C ILE A 34 -15.48 -3.63 -5.65
N GLY A 35 -15.69 -2.93 -6.76
CA GLY A 35 -16.87 -2.12 -7.00
C GLY A 35 -17.90 -2.90 -7.82
N LYS A 36 -19.00 -2.22 -8.18
CA LYS A 36 -20.04 -2.80 -9.04
C LYS A 36 -19.50 -3.17 -10.42
N ASP A 37 -18.74 -2.26 -11.02
CA ASP A 37 -18.30 -2.33 -12.42
C ASP A 37 -16.77 -2.30 -12.56
N TYR A 38 -16.04 -2.43 -11.45
CA TYR A 38 -14.58 -2.42 -11.43
C TYR A 38 -13.99 -3.32 -10.34
N ASN A 39 -12.75 -3.75 -10.56
CA ASN A 39 -11.94 -4.52 -9.64
C ASN A 39 -10.49 -4.04 -9.69
N TYR A 40 -9.88 -3.80 -8.53
CA TYR A 40 -8.45 -3.63 -8.36
C TYR A 40 -7.87 -4.81 -7.57
N ARG A 41 -6.70 -5.29 -7.99
CA ARG A 41 -5.87 -6.25 -7.27
C ARG A 41 -4.43 -5.77 -7.25
N LEU A 42 -3.86 -5.62 -6.06
CA LEU A 42 -2.46 -5.29 -5.83
C LEU A 42 -1.82 -6.41 -5.02
N SER A 43 -0.79 -7.06 -5.56
CA SER A 43 0.00 -8.07 -4.85
C SER A 43 1.38 -7.49 -4.54
N LEU A 44 1.78 -7.48 -3.27
CA LEU A 44 3.11 -7.09 -2.82
C LEU A 44 3.86 -8.35 -2.37
N ASN A 45 4.97 -8.66 -3.05
CA ASN A 45 5.75 -9.88 -2.81
C ASN A 45 6.98 -9.61 -1.92
N ALA A 46 7.49 -10.68 -1.30
CA ALA A 46 8.63 -10.61 -0.37
C ALA A 46 9.95 -10.18 -1.02
N ASP A 47 10.11 -10.43 -2.32
CA ASP A 47 11.29 -10.06 -3.12
C ASP A 47 11.23 -8.61 -3.65
N LYS A 48 10.36 -7.78 -3.06
CA LYS A 48 10.09 -6.39 -3.47
C LYS A 48 9.47 -6.25 -4.86
N THR A 49 8.92 -7.31 -5.44
CA THR A 49 8.12 -7.22 -6.68
C THR A 49 6.64 -7.00 -6.39
N PHE A 50 5.92 -6.40 -7.33
CA PHE A 50 4.46 -6.26 -7.26
C PHE A 50 3.76 -6.57 -8.59
N ASP A 51 2.47 -6.87 -8.48
CA ASP A 51 1.52 -7.00 -9.59
C ASP A 51 0.28 -6.14 -9.28
N LEU A 52 0.05 -5.10 -10.08
CA LEU A 52 -1.14 -4.25 -10.00
C LEU A 52 -2.02 -4.51 -11.22
N LYS A 53 -3.29 -4.85 -10.97
CA LYS A 53 -4.30 -5.09 -11.98
C LYS A 53 -5.56 -4.29 -11.69
N PHE A 54 -6.12 -3.72 -12.74
CA PHE A 54 -7.40 -3.06 -12.82
C PHE A 54 -8.23 -3.74 -13.91
N THR A 55 -9.49 -4.00 -13.62
CA THR A 55 -10.46 -4.52 -14.60
C THR A 55 -11.78 -3.82 -14.38
N ALA A 56 -12.39 -3.35 -15.46
CA ALA A 56 -13.76 -2.87 -15.54
C ALA A 56 -14.46 -3.57 -16.71
N LEU A 57 -15.75 -3.29 -16.92
CA LEU A 57 -16.57 -3.90 -18.00
C LEU A 57 -15.84 -3.94 -19.36
N ASP A 58 -15.29 -2.80 -19.79
CA ASP A 58 -14.69 -2.65 -21.13
C ASP A 58 -13.20 -2.27 -21.09
N ALA A 59 -12.58 -2.31 -19.91
CA ALA A 59 -11.20 -1.85 -19.74
C ALA A 59 -10.42 -2.78 -18.83
N LYS A 60 -9.17 -3.06 -19.21
CA LYS A 60 -8.18 -3.71 -18.36
C LYS A 60 -6.93 -2.89 -18.37
N SER A 61 -6.32 -2.72 -17.20
CA SER A 61 -4.98 -2.18 -17.14
C SER A 61 -4.18 -2.75 -16.00
N GLY A 62 -2.86 -2.66 -16.07
CA GLY A 62 -2.01 -3.15 -15.00
C GLY A 62 -0.54 -2.86 -15.26
N CYS A 63 0.28 -3.11 -14.25
CA CYS A 63 1.71 -3.18 -14.41
C CYS A 63 2.33 -4.08 -13.35
N GLU A 64 3.50 -4.58 -13.67
CA GLU A 64 4.35 -5.32 -12.75
C GLU A 64 5.65 -4.53 -12.55
N GLY A 65 6.29 -4.69 -11.41
CA GLY A 65 7.52 -3.95 -11.14
C GLY A 65 8.03 -4.14 -9.73
N LYS A 66 8.72 -3.13 -9.22
CA LYS A 66 9.26 -3.13 -7.85
C LYS A 66 8.52 -2.16 -6.96
N TRP A 67 8.32 -2.54 -5.71
CA TRP A 67 7.75 -1.67 -4.68
C TRP A 67 8.78 -1.36 -3.61
N ASP A 68 8.65 -0.18 -3.02
CA ASP A 68 9.42 0.21 -1.85
C ASP A 68 8.57 0.94 -0.84
N LEU A 69 8.95 0.84 0.43
CA LEU A 69 8.32 1.57 1.52
C LEU A 69 9.12 2.84 1.76
N LYS A 70 8.54 4.00 1.42
CA LYS A 70 9.07 5.29 1.82
C LYS A 70 8.50 5.64 3.18
N ASP A 71 9.39 5.89 4.13
CA ASP A 71 9.07 6.20 5.52
C ASP A 71 8.20 5.10 6.17
N SER A 72 7.02 5.45 6.70
CA SER A 72 6.15 4.50 7.43
C SER A 72 4.72 4.46 6.91
N ASP A 73 4.37 5.31 5.95
CA ASP A 73 3.00 5.53 5.50
C ASP A 73 2.83 5.56 3.97
N LEU A 74 3.90 5.37 3.20
CA LEU A 74 3.85 5.47 1.74
C LEU A 74 4.54 4.29 1.05
N LEU A 75 3.80 3.57 0.22
CA LEU A 75 4.37 2.62 -0.74
C LEU A 75 4.55 3.32 -2.09
N VAL A 76 5.72 3.11 -2.71
CA VAL A 76 6.01 3.56 -4.07
C VAL A 76 6.11 2.34 -4.96
N LEU A 77 5.26 2.26 -5.99
CA LEU A 77 5.27 1.19 -6.99
C LEU A 77 5.88 1.74 -8.28
N SER A 78 6.98 1.13 -8.71
CA SER A 78 7.70 1.48 -9.94
C SER A 78 7.46 0.38 -10.97
N CYS A 79 6.58 0.64 -11.95
CA CYS A 79 6.30 -0.27 -13.05
C CYS A 79 7.56 -0.48 -13.90
N ASN A 80 7.78 -1.71 -14.38
CA ASN A 80 8.83 -2.01 -15.34
C ASN A 80 8.60 -1.27 -16.66
N GLU A 81 9.69 -0.99 -17.38
CA GLU A 81 9.58 -0.56 -18.77
C GLU A 81 9.17 -1.76 -19.63
N PRO A 82 8.11 -1.62 -20.44
CA PRO A 82 7.71 -2.68 -21.33
C PRO A 82 8.71 -2.79 -22.49
N ASN A 83 9.06 -4.02 -22.85
CA ASN A 83 10.04 -4.29 -23.92
C ASN A 83 9.52 -3.91 -25.32
N ASP A 84 8.19 -3.87 -25.51
CA ASP A 84 7.54 -3.51 -26.77
C ASP A 84 6.37 -2.54 -26.54
N MET A 85 6.47 -1.33 -27.11
CA MET A 85 5.44 -0.30 -27.03
C MET A 85 4.12 -0.68 -27.73
N VAL A 86 4.17 -1.48 -28.80
CA VAL A 86 2.97 -1.95 -29.52
C VAL A 86 2.23 -2.99 -28.69
N GLU A 87 2.94 -3.88 -28.01
CA GLU A 87 2.38 -4.85 -27.06
C GLU A 87 1.82 -4.15 -25.80
N THR A 88 2.47 -3.07 -25.35
CA THR A 88 2.00 -2.22 -24.23
C THR A 88 0.61 -1.66 -24.49
N LEU A 89 0.38 -1.10 -25.68
CA LEU A 89 -0.91 -0.52 -26.07
C LEU A 89 -2.02 -1.58 -26.16
N ARG A 90 -1.67 -2.82 -26.56
CA ARG A 90 -2.61 -3.93 -26.71
C ARG A 90 -2.92 -4.65 -25.39
N SER A 91 -1.95 -4.71 -24.48
CA SER A 91 -2.06 -5.42 -23.18
C SER A 91 -2.78 -4.62 -22.10
N GLY A 92 -3.03 -3.32 -22.34
CA GLY A 92 -3.57 -2.41 -21.33
C GLY A 92 -2.54 -2.00 -20.28
N TYR A 93 -1.24 -2.13 -20.56
CA TYR A 93 -0.22 -1.79 -19.59
C TYR A 93 -0.30 -0.30 -19.19
N MET A 94 -0.19 0.00 -17.90
CA MET A 94 -0.34 1.35 -17.38
C MET A 94 0.76 2.29 -17.89
N SER A 95 0.36 3.47 -18.39
CA SER A 95 1.28 4.50 -18.87
C SER A 95 2.05 5.18 -17.74
N GLN A 96 1.41 5.38 -16.59
CA GLN A 96 2.03 5.99 -15.42
C GLN A 96 2.99 5.01 -14.74
N ARG A 97 4.28 5.35 -14.77
CA ARG A 97 5.37 4.46 -14.31
C ARG A 97 5.55 4.40 -12.81
N ILE A 98 5.15 5.45 -12.09
CA ILE A 98 5.29 5.54 -10.64
C ILE A 98 3.91 5.76 -10.03
N GLN A 99 3.55 4.88 -9.09
CA GLN A 99 2.29 4.93 -8.35
C GLN A 99 2.58 5.10 -6.86
N GLU A 100 1.91 6.05 -6.24
CA GLU A 100 1.98 6.26 -4.78
C GLU A 100 0.74 5.65 -4.12
N VAL A 101 0.96 4.82 -3.10
CA VAL A 101 -0.10 4.14 -2.35
C VAL A 101 0.07 4.45 -0.86
N LYS A 102 -0.89 5.17 -0.30
CA LYS A 102 -0.86 5.54 1.13
C LYS A 102 -1.28 4.36 2.00
N ILE A 103 -0.57 4.16 3.09
CA ILE A 103 -0.87 3.12 4.06
C ILE A 103 -1.82 3.70 5.11
N LYS A 104 -3.03 3.12 5.19
CA LYS A 104 -4.00 3.46 6.24
C LYS A 104 -3.87 2.54 7.44
N SER A 105 -3.59 1.27 7.19
CA SER A 105 -3.23 0.26 8.19
C SER A 105 -2.54 -0.92 7.50
N ARG A 106 -2.09 -1.92 8.27
CA ARG A 106 -1.53 -3.18 7.75
C ARG A 106 -2.40 -3.81 6.65
N ASP A 107 -3.72 -3.68 6.79
CA ASP A 107 -4.70 -4.37 5.95
C ASP A 107 -5.47 -3.43 5.02
N LYS A 108 -5.12 -2.13 5.01
CA LYS A 108 -5.84 -1.12 4.22
C LYS A 108 -4.86 -0.15 3.57
N LEU A 109 -4.97 -0.04 2.26
CA LEU A 109 -4.21 0.87 1.42
C LEU A 109 -5.15 1.86 0.72
N ILE A 110 -4.66 3.06 0.43
CA ILE A 110 -5.36 4.08 -0.35
C ILE A 110 -4.60 4.32 -1.65
N TYR A 111 -5.19 3.91 -2.76
CA TYR A 111 -4.67 4.08 -4.12
C TYR A 111 -5.36 5.25 -4.82
N ASN A 112 -4.61 6.05 -5.59
CA ASN A 112 -5.09 7.24 -6.30
C ASN A 112 -5.95 8.18 -5.43
N ASN A 113 -5.56 8.36 -4.16
CA ASN A 113 -6.24 9.18 -3.14
C ASN A 113 -7.71 8.84 -2.86
N SER A 114 -8.28 7.78 -3.44
CA SER A 114 -9.74 7.54 -3.42
C SER A 114 -10.13 6.07 -3.32
N VAL A 115 -9.33 5.16 -3.87
CA VAL A 115 -9.63 3.73 -3.88
C VAL A 115 -9.07 3.08 -2.63
N THR A 116 -9.94 2.51 -1.78
CA THR A 116 -9.51 1.77 -0.59
C THR A 116 -9.33 0.29 -0.93
N LEU A 117 -8.08 -0.17 -0.99
CA LEU A 117 -7.75 -1.59 -1.17
C LEU A 117 -7.69 -2.27 0.20
N LYS A 118 -8.37 -3.42 0.34
CA LYS A 118 -8.39 -4.22 1.58
C LYS A 118 -7.61 -5.51 1.37
N ARG A 119 -6.79 -5.88 2.35
CA ARG A 119 -6.07 -7.15 2.36
C ARG A 119 -7.06 -8.32 2.35
N ILE A 120 -6.81 -9.31 1.51
CA ILE A 120 -7.51 -10.60 1.58
C ILE A 120 -6.80 -11.54 2.57
N PRO A 121 -7.54 -12.37 3.34
CA PRO A 121 -6.96 -13.33 4.27
C PRO A 121 -5.96 -14.29 3.64
#